data_AF-A0AA87J5I7-F1
#
_entry.id   AF-A0AA87J5I7-F1
#
_cell.length_a   1.000
_cell.length_b   1.000
_cell.length_c   1.000
_cell.angle_alpha   90.00
_cell.angle_beta   90.00
_cell.angle_gamma   90.00
#
_symmetry.space_group_name_H-M   'P 1'
#
loop_
_entity.id
_entity.type
_entity.pdbx_description
1 polymer ?
#
loop_
_entity_poly.entity_id
_entity_poly.type
_entity_poly.pdbx_seq_one_letter_code
_entity_poly.pdbx_strand_id
1 'polypeptide(L)'
;GGGEPLRRQHWLGSLLVSAYLRSRGKVASHLLCLNVGLKSVRHERRRAPDRTTRLMAFLEAMTLSADAGLKELDRLSLAKLQMERRLKDRRSNSSLPGVIEIVLSRPIVSAKMIARHAGVTSRGALNLVAELGVREMTGRGRYRGWGVL
;
A
#
# COMPACT_ATOMS: atom_id res chain seq x y z
N GLY A 1 33.48 -22.88 9.89
CA GLY A 1 32.60 -22.15 10.83
C GLY A 1 31.24 -22.01 10.22
N GLY A 2 30.28 -22.87 10.62
CA GLY A 2 28.91 -22.80 10.13
C GLY A 2 28.21 -21.62 10.80
N GLY A 3 27.88 -20.60 10.01
CA GLY A 3 27.10 -19.46 10.49
C GLY A 3 25.76 -19.95 11.03
N GLU A 4 25.55 -19.75 12.33
CA GLU A 4 24.32 -20.07 13.01
C GLU A 4 23.16 -19.30 12.34
N PRO A 5 22.08 -19.96 11.88
CA PRO A 5 20.99 -19.24 11.24
C PRO A 5 20.39 -18.27 12.26
N LEU A 6 20.28 -16.99 11.89
CA LEU A 6 19.67 -15.91 12.68
C LEU A 6 18.28 -16.32 13.20
N ARG A 7 18.22 -16.96 14.37
CA ARG A 7 16.98 -17.51 14.97
C ARG A 7 15.93 -16.46 15.34
N ARG A 8 16.20 -15.16 15.15
CA ARG A 8 15.35 -14.04 15.58
C ARG A 8 14.82 -13.12 14.46
N GLN A 9 15.02 -13.44 13.18
CA GLN A 9 14.59 -12.57 12.07
C GLN A 9 13.73 -13.30 11.02
N HIS A 10 12.61 -13.89 11.45
CA HIS A 10 11.68 -14.58 10.54
C HIS A 10 11.11 -13.68 9.41
N TRP A 11 11.17 -12.36 9.55
CA TRP A 11 10.74 -11.39 8.54
C TRP A 11 11.77 -11.16 7.44
N LEU A 12 13.06 -11.43 7.68
CA LEU A 12 14.14 -11.15 6.73
C LEU A 12 14.03 -12.02 5.48
N GLY A 13 13.59 -13.27 5.63
CA GLY A 13 13.40 -14.20 4.51
C GLY A 13 12.43 -13.65 3.46
N SER A 14 11.28 -13.13 3.88
CA SER A 14 10.30 -12.56 2.94
C SER A 14 10.84 -11.30 2.23
N LEU A 15 11.57 -10.44 2.94
CA LEU A 15 12.18 -9.25 2.32
C LEU A 15 13.27 -9.63 1.32
N LEU A 16 14.08 -10.64 1.63
CA LEU A 16 15.12 -11.13 0.73
C LEU A 16 14.51 -11.70 -0.56
N VAL A 17 13.40 -12.44 -0.47
CA VAL A 17 12.69 -12.93 -1.66
C VAL A 17 12.23 -11.76 -2.54
N SER A 18 11.60 -10.74 -1.95
CA SER A 18 11.15 -9.56 -2.70
C SER A 18 12.30 -8.81 -3.35
N ALA A 19 13.42 -8.62 -2.64
CA ALA A 19 14.61 -7.97 -3.15
C ALA A 19 15.28 -8.79 -4.27
N TYR A 20 15.36 -10.11 -4.11
CA TYR A 20 15.93 -11.02 -5.10
C TYR A 20 15.11 -11.05 -6.39
N LEU A 21 13.78 -11.09 -6.31
CA LEU A 21 12.94 -11.03 -7.52
C LEU A 21 13.13 -9.72 -8.28
N ARG A 22 13.26 -8.59 -7.57
CA ARG A 22 13.57 -7.30 -8.18
C ARG A 22 14.96 -7.31 -8.82
N SER A 23 15.99 -7.82 -8.14
CA SER A 23 17.35 -7.87 -8.70
C SER A 23 17.46 -8.77 -9.93
N ARG A 24 16.59 -9.79 -10.04
CA ARG A 24 16.48 -10.67 -11.21
C ARG A 24 15.57 -10.11 -12.31
N GLY A 25 15.08 -8.88 -12.19
CA GLY A 25 14.20 -8.23 -13.18
C GLY A 25 12.82 -8.88 -13.30
N LYS A 26 12.39 -9.66 -12.30
CA LYS A 26 11.06 -10.29 -12.28
C LYS A 26 9.96 -9.35 -11.81
N VAL A 27 10.33 -8.26 -11.14
CA VAL A 27 9.42 -7.16 -10.77
C VAL A 27 10.10 -5.84 -11.14
N ALA A 28 9.38 -4.98 -11.87
CA ALA A 28 9.98 -3.82 -12.53
C ALA A 28 10.12 -2.56 -11.64
N SER A 29 9.17 -2.31 -10.74
CA SER A 29 9.07 -1.01 -10.05
C SER A 29 8.97 -1.08 -8.52
N HIS A 30 8.46 -2.19 -7.96
CA HIS A 30 8.18 -2.32 -6.53
C HIS A 30 8.70 -3.63 -5.93
N LEU A 31 8.81 -3.70 -4.61
CA LEU A 31 9.08 -4.96 -3.91
C LEU A 31 7.80 -5.80 -3.89
N LEU A 32 7.88 -7.07 -4.29
CA LEU A 32 6.74 -7.98 -4.21
C LEU A 32 6.27 -8.11 -2.75
N CYS A 33 5.00 -7.85 -2.48
CA CYS A 33 4.40 -7.96 -1.15
C CYS A 33 4.12 -9.42 -0.76
N LEU A 34 5.13 -10.30 -0.76
CA LEU A 34 4.99 -11.75 -0.56
C LEU A 34 4.18 -12.14 0.70
N ASN A 35 4.33 -11.37 1.78
CA ASN A 35 3.61 -11.61 3.03
C ASN A 35 2.09 -11.49 2.89
N VAL A 36 1.56 -10.78 1.89
CA VAL A 36 0.13 -10.69 1.61
C VAL A 36 -0.39 -12.06 1.17
N GLY A 37 0.22 -12.69 0.17
CA GLY A 37 -0.19 -14.03 -0.26
C GLY A 37 0.13 -15.11 0.77
N LEU A 38 1.23 -15.01 1.53
CA LEU A 38 1.55 -15.98 2.59
C LEU A 38 0.50 -16.03 3.71
N LYS A 39 -0.21 -14.93 3.97
CA LYS A 39 -1.34 -14.91 4.93
C LYS A 39 -2.55 -15.69 4.42
N SER A 40 -2.73 -15.76 3.11
CA SER A 40 -3.84 -16.47 2.47
C SER A 40 -3.57 -17.97 2.30
N VAL A 41 -2.29 -18.39 2.34
CA VAL A 41 -1.91 -19.82 2.24
C VAL A 41 -1.82 -20.45 3.64
N ARG A 42 -2.51 -21.59 3.80
CA ARG A 42 -2.57 -22.39 5.04
C ARG A 42 -1.17 -22.65 5.61
N HIS A 43 -1.05 -22.49 6.94
CA HIS A 43 0.23 -22.59 7.63
C HIS A 43 0.88 -23.97 7.48
N GLU A 44 0.07 -25.02 7.54
CA GLU A 44 0.48 -26.41 7.48
C GLU A 44 1.14 -26.73 6.14
N ARG A 45 0.61 -26.18 5.03
CA ARG A 45 1.19 -26.37 3.68
C ARG A 45 2.55 -25.68 3.56
N ARG A 46 2.70 -24.50 4.17
CA ARG A 46 3.98 -23.76 4.19
C ARG A 46 5.06 -24.44 5.04
N ARG A 47 4.65 -25.28 6.00
CA ARG A 47 5.53 -26.02 6.92
C ARG A 47 5.51 -27.54 6.69
N ALA A 48 4.89 -28.01 5.62
CA ALA A 48 4.73 -29.44 5.34
C ALA A 48 6.10 -30.15 5.34
N PRO A 49 6.23 -31.39 5.84
CA PRO A 49 7.49 -32.14 5.77
C PRO A 49 7.93 -32.40 4.33
N ASP A 50 6.95 -32.63 3.45
CA ASP A 50 7.17 -32.79 2.02
C ASP A 50 7.61 -31.48 1.35
N ARG A 51 8.72 -31.56 0.61
CA ARG A 51 9.33 -30.40 -0.05
C ARG A 51 8.46 -29.87 -1.17
N THR A 52 7.84 -30.75 -1.97
CA THR A 52 7.02 -30.35 -3.12
C THR A 52 5.80 -29.56 -2.67
N THR A 53 5.14 -30.03 -1.61
CA THR A 53 4.01 -29.35 -0.95
C THR A 53 4.39 -27.94 -0.48
N ARG A 54 5.55 -27.80 0.17
CA ARG A 54 6.04 -26.47 0.58
C ARG A 54 6.30 -25.55 -0.61
N LEU A 55 6.95 -26.05 -1.67
CA LEU A 55 7.26 -25.26 -2.86
C LEU A 55 5.98 -24.79 -3.56
N MET A 56 4.99 -25.67 -3.72
CA MET A 56 3.68 -25.30 -4.27
C MET A 56 3.01 -24.22 -3.43
N ALA A 57 3.08 -24.31 -2.09
CA ALA A 57 2.52 -23.31 -1.20
C ALA A 57 3.18 -21.92 -1.35
N PHE A 58 4.50 -21.87 -1.59
CA PHE A 58 5.19 -20.60 -1.85
C PHE A 58 4.86 -20.02 -3.22
N LEU A 59 4.78 -20.85 -4.27
CA LEU A 59 4.38 -20.41 -5.61
C LEU A 59 2.95 -19.86 -5.60
N GLU A 60 2.02 -20.54 -4.93
CA GLU A 60 0.66 -20.06 -4.73
C GLU A 60 0.62 -18.71 -3.99
N ALA A 61 1.42 -18.56 -2.93
CA ALA A 61 1.54 -17.28 -2.23
C ALA A 61 2.09 -16.15 -3.12
N MET A 62 2.99 -16.46 -4.07
CA MET A 62 3.47 -15.47 -5.03
C MET A 62 2.37 -15.02 -5.99
N THR A 63 1.58 -15.96 -6.52
CA THR A 63 0.42 -15.66 -7.38
C THR A 63 -0.60 -14.80 -6.63
N LEU A 64 -0.99 -15.20 -5.42
CA LEU A 64 -1.95 -14.45 -4.60
C LEU A 64 -1.45 -13.05 -4.24
N SER A 65 -0.14 -12.88 -4.05
CA SER A 65 0.45 -11.56 -3.81
C SER A 65 0.40 -10.66 -5.04
N ALA A 66 0.62 -11.23 -6.23
CA ALA A 66 0.52 -10.50 -7.49
C ALA A 66 -0.94 -10.06 -7.75
N ASP A 67 -1.90 -10.97 -7.59
CA ASP A 67 -3.32 -10.68 -7.76
C ASP A 67 -3.81 -9.59 -6.80
N ALA A 68 -3.41 -9.67 -5.52
CA ALA A 68 -3.75 -8.64 -4.55
C ALA A 68 -3.13 -7.28 -4.90
N GLY A 69 -1.89 -7.27 -5.39
CA GLY A 69 -1.21 -6.05 -5.83
C GLY A 69 -1.89 -5.40 -7.05
N LEU A 70 -2.30 -6.20 -8.04
CA LEU A 70 -3.01 -5.69 -9.22
C LEU A 70 -4.37 -5.07 -8.84
N LYS A 71 -5.16 -5.75 -7.99
CA LYS A 71 -6.43 -5.21 -7.49
C LYS A 71 -6.25 -3.89 -6.74
N GLU A 72 -5.18 -3.78 -5.96
CA GLU A 72 -4.85 -2.55 -5.25
C GLU A 72 -4.45 -1.42 -6.20
N LEU A 73 -3.65 -1.71 -7.23
CA LEU A 73 -3.29 -0.73 -8.26
C LEU A 73 -4.52 -0.24 -9.04
N ASP A 74 -5.43 -1.13 -9.40
CA ASP A 74 -6.69 -0.78 -10.06
C ASP A 74 -7.55 0.12 -9.17
N ARG A 75 -7.69 -0.24 -7.89
CA ARG A 75 -8.43 0.53 -6.88
C ARG A 75 -7.86 1.95 -6.73
N LEU A 76 -6.55 2.08 -6.57
CA LEU A 76 -5.87 3.37 -6.44
C LEU A 76 -5.95 4.20 -7.73
N SER A 77 -5.86 3.56 -8.90
CA SER A 77 -5.99 4.21 -10.21
C SER A 77 -7.40 4.78 -10.41
N LEU A 78 -8.44 4.01 -10.06
CA LEU A 78 -9.83 4.48 -10.12
C LEU A 78 -10.07 5.65 -9.16
N ALA A 79 -9.55 5.58 -7.93
CA ALA A 79 -9.67 6.66 -6.97
C ALA A 79 -8.98 7.94 -7.44
N LYS A 80 -7.78 7.82 -8.02
CA LYS A 80 -7.09 8.94 -8.66
C LYS A 80 -7.95 9.60 -9.73
N LEU A 81 -8.50 8.81 -10.66
CA LEU A 81 -9.36 9.32 -11.72
C LEU A 81 -10.61 10.03 -11.17
N GLN A 82 -11.22 9.49 -10.11
CA GLN A 82 -12.39 10.10 -9.46
C GLN A 82 -12.03 11.45 -8.82
N MET A 83 -10.90 11.53 -8.13
CA MET A 83 -10.42 12.79 -7.53
C MET A 83 -10.05 13.82 -8.61
N GLU A 84 -9.34 13.41 -9.67
CA GLU A 84 -8.93 14.29 -10.78
C GLU A 84 -10.12 14.89 -11.54
N ARG A 85 -11.27 14.20 -11.61
CA ARG A 85 -12.50 14.77 -12.17
C ARG A 85 -12.96 16.04 -11.43
N ARG A 86 -12.67 16.15 -10.13
CA ARG A 86 -13.02 17.34 -9.31
C ARG A 86 -12.12 18.54 -9.59
N LEU A 87 -11.02 18.37 -10.34
CA LEU A 87 -10.10 19.44 -10.70
C LEU A 87 -10.54 20.20 -11.96
N LYS A 88 -11.40 19.62 -12.81
CA LYS A 88 -11.74 20.18 -14.14
C LYS A 88 -12.37 21.57 -14.08
N ASP A 89 -13.11 21.89 -13.02
CA ASP A 89 -13.77 23.18 -12.85
C ASP A 89 -12.98 24.15 -11.94
N ARG A 90 -11.68 23.90 -11.73
CA ARG A 90 -10.88 24.61 -10.71
C ARG A 90 -9.81 25.52 -11.30
N ARG A 91 -9.54 26.60 -10.55
CA ARG A 91 -8.50 27.58 -10.85
C ARG A 91 -7.12 26.89 -10.85
N SER A 92 -6.23 27.39 -11.70
CA SER A 92 -4.85 26.90 -11.87
C SER A 92 -3.99 26.91 -10.59
N ASN A 93 -4.36 27.67 -9.56
CA ASN A 93 -3.60 27.81 -8.30
C ASN A 93 -4.18 27.01 -7.11
N SER A 94 -4.88 25.91 -7.36
CA SER A 94 -5.47 25.07 -6.31
C SER A 94 -4.44 24.12 -5.69
N SER A 95 -4.46 23.93 -4.36
CA SER A 95 -3.64 22.90 -3.69
C SER A 95 -4.17 21.46 -3.86
N LEU A 96 -5.32 21.27 -4.52
CA LEU A 96 -5.96 19.95 -4.71
C LEU A 96 -5.06 18.89 -5.35
N PRO A 97 -4.26 19.17 -6.41
CA PRO A 97 -3.35 18.18 -6.97
C PRO A 97 -2.36 17.63 -5.93
N GLY A 98 -1.81 18.49 -5.07
CA GLY A 98 -0.93 18.07 -3.98
C GLY A 98 -1.67 17.24 -2.92
N VAL A 99 -2.95 17.55 -2.65
CA VAL A 99 -3.76 16.72 -1.75
C VAL A 99 -4.02 15.32 -2.34
N ILE A 100 -4.25 15.20 -3.65
CA ILE A 100 -4.38 13.92 -4.34
C ILE A 100 -3.09 13.10 -4.19
N GLU A 101 -1.94 13.73 -4.42
CA GLU A 101 -0.63 13.08 -4.31
C GLU A 101 -0.40 12.51 -2.91
N ILE A 102 -0.60 13.33 -1.86
CA ILE A 102 -0.37 12.86 -0.48
C ILE A 102 -1.35 11.75 -0.08
N VAL A 103 -2.62 11.80 -0.52
CA VAL A 103 -3.63 10.76 -0.27
C VAL A 103 -3.27 9.44 -0.96
N LEU A 104 -2.77 9.47 -2.20
CA LEU A 104 -2.36 8.26 -2.92
C LEU A 104 -1.03 7.68 -2.41
N SER A 105 -0.15 8.54 -1.89
CA SER A 105 1.18 8.13 -1.42
C SER A 105 1.19 7.37 -0.09
N ARG A 106 0.09 7.45 0.69
CA ARG A 106 0.04 6.98 2.07
C ARG A 106 -1.31 6.30 2.34
N PRO A 107 -1.33 5.12 2.98
CA PRO A 107 -2.59 4.43 3.31
C PRO A 107 -3.55 5.28 4.14
N ILE A 108 -3.01 6.16 4.98
CA ILE A 108 -3.79 7.10 5.77
C ILE A 108 -3.06 8.43 5.95
N VAL A 109 -3.79 9.53 5.80
CA VAL A 109 -3.32 10.90 5.98
C VAL A 109 -4.18 11.63 7.00
N SER A 110 -3.58 12.50 7.81
CA SER A 110 -4.31 13.35 8.76
C SER A 110 -4.41 14.78 8.25
N ALA A 111 -5.31 15.58 8.83
CA ALA A 111 -5.49 16.98 8.45
C ALA A 111 -4.19 17.78 8.60
N LYS A 112 -3.39 17.48 9.64
CA LYS A 112 -2.07 18.10 9.85
C LYS A 112 -1.07 17.71 8.78
N MET A 113 -1.08 16.45 8.30
CA MET A 113 -0.22 16.02 7.21
C MET A 113 -0.57 16.73 5.90
N ILE A 114 -1.87 16.84 5.60
CA ILE A 114 -2.37 17.50 4.40
C ILE A 114 -2.06 19.00 4.45
N ALA A 115 -2.37 19.67 5.56
CA ALA A 115 -2.09 21.09 5.78
C ALA A 115 -0.61 21.42 5.54
N ARG A 116 0.29 20.63 6.12
CA ARG A 116 1.74 20.81 5.93
C ARG A 116 2.17 20.58 4.48
N HIS A 117 1.61 19.59 3.79
CA HIS A 117 1.98 19.28 2.42
C HIS A 117 1.45 20.32 1.42
N ALA A 118 0.23 20.81 1.63
CA ALA A 118 -0.44 21.78 0.77
C ALA A 118 -0.12 23.25 1.13
N GLY A 119 0.58 23.52 2.23
CA GLY A 119 0.88 24.88 2.69
C GLY A 119 -0.35 25.66 3.18
N VAL A 120 -1.36 24.96 3.72
CA VAL A 120 -2.64 25.56 4.14
C VAL A 120 -2.87 25.37 5.65
N THR A 121 -3.88 26.06 6.19
CA THR A 121 -4.31 25.84 7.58
C THR A 121 -4.97 24.46 7.74
N SER A 122 -5.04 23.95 8.97
CA SER A 122 -5.77 22.69 9.27
C SER A 122 -7.22 22.72 8.80
N ARG A 123 -7.91 23.86 8.90
CA ARG A 123 -9.27 24.03 8.38
C ARG A 123 -9.30 24.02 6.85
N GLY A 124 -8.33 24.66 6.20
CA GLY A 124 -8.16 24.60 4.75
C GLY A 124 -7.96 23.16 4.26
N ALA A 125 -7.14 22.37 4.95
CA ALA A 125 -6.95 20.96 4.63
C ALA A 125 -8.25 20.15 4.71
N LEU A 126 -9.08 20.38 5.75
CA LEU A 126 -10.39 19.72 5.88
C LEU A 126 -11.34 20.07 4.73
N ASN A 127 -11.34 21.34 4.27
CA ASN A 127 -12.14 21.77 3.12
C ASN A 127 -11.69 21.05 1.84
N LEU A 128 -10.37 20.97 1.59
CA LEU A 128 -9.81 20.28 0.43
C LEU A 128 -10.17 18.79 0.43
N VAL A 129 -10.13 18.13 1.59
CA VAL A 129 -10.54 16.72 1.75
C VAL A 129 -12.02 16.52 1.43
N ALA A 130 -12.88 17.37 1.96
CA ALA A 130 -14.32 17.31 1.71
C ALA A 130 -14.62 17.51 0.21
N GLU A 131 -13.90 18.43 -0.43
CA GLU A 131 -14.01 18.73 -1.84
C GLU A 131 -13.60 17.56 -2.74
N LEU A 132 -12.53 16.85 -2.40
CA LEU A 132 -12.09 15.63 -3.09
C LEU A 132 -13.01 14.42 -2.82
N GLY A 133 -13.87 14.49 -1.80
CA GLY A 133 -14.74 13.38 -1.41
C GLY A 133 -14.00 12.20 -0.81
N VAL A 134 -12.80 12.41 -0.25
CA VAL A 134 -12.03 11.34 0.39
C VAL A 134 -12.72 10.92 1.68
N ARG A 135 -12.93 9.61 1.84
CA ARG A 135 -13.64 9.07 3.01
C ARG A 135 -12.75 9.05 4.24
N GLU A 136 -13.35 9.35 5.38
CA GLU A 136 -12.71 9.15 6.68
C GLU A 136 -12.64 7.66 7.01
N MET A 137 -11.48 7.19 7.44
CA MET A 137 -11.23 5.77 7.73
C MET A 137 -11.17 5.45 9.23
N THR A 138 -10.82 6.42 10.09
CA THR A 138 -10.52 6.12 11.50
C THR A 138 -11.69 6.25 12.46
N GLY A 139 -12.78 6.97 12.12
CA GLY A 139 -13.97 7.12 12.97
C GLY A 139 -13.71 7.69 14.37
N ARG A 140 -12.50 8.22 14.63
CA ARG A 140 -11.99 8.56 15.98
C ARG A 140 -12.03 10.07 16.19
N GLY A 141 -13.22 10.66 16.36
CA GLY A 141 -13.41 12.02 16.89
C GLY A 141 -12.35 13.06 16.46
N ARG A 142 -11.41 13.41 17.36
CA ARG A 142 -10.34 14.41 17.12
C ARG A 142 -9.19 13.91 16.23
N TYR A 143 -9.00 12.59 16.08
CA TYR A 143 -7.95 11.94 15.29
C TYR A 143 -8.51 11.31 14.01
N ARG A 144 -9.10 12.17 13.17
CA ARG A 144 -9.60 11.80 11.84
C ARG A 144 -8.44 11.55 10.90
N GLY A 145 -8.55 10.47 10.13
CA GLY A 145 -7.63 10.11 9.07
C GLY A 145 -8.41 9.72 7.83
N TRP A 146 -7.86 10.08 6.67
CA TRP A 146 -8.48 9.88 5.36
C TRP A 146 -7.56 9.05 4.49
N GLY A 147 -8.15 8.31 3.57
CA GLY A 147 -7.43 7.49 2.61
C GLY A 147 -8.37 6.98 1.55
N VAL A 148 -7.82 6.23 0.59
CA VAL A 148 -8.63 5.56 -0.42
C VAL A 148 -9.20 4.28 0.21
N LEU A 149 -10.51 4.07 0.10
CA LEU A 149 -11.19 2.82 0.49
C LEU A 149 -11.28 1.82 -0.65
#